data_AF-A0A1F5BJI3-F1
#
_entry.id   AF-A0A1F5BJI3-F1
#
_cell.length_a   1.000
_cell.length_b   1.000
_cell.length_c   1.000
_cell.angle_alpha   90.00
_cell.angle_beta   90.00
_cell.angle_gamma   90.00
#
_symmetry.space_group_name_H-M   'P 1'
#
loop_
_entity.id
_entity.type
_entity.pdbx_description
1 polymer ?
#
loop_
_entity_poly.entity_id
_entity_poly.type
_entity_poly.pdbx_seq_one_letter_code
_entity_poly.pdbx_strand_id
1 'polypeptide(L)'
;MLKEPKKTQYDAVGIVGSPACGDQMKMWLKIDKKTERVKKLKWRTFGCASAIASTSAFSEMVTENNGMTIEEALKIKPQRIMERLGGLPNRKIHCSVLADKAFRKAVSDYFRKTGQYRRVLTDGSKVIDSKLNITERDIEEAVLEGATNLNAVQKKLKVGIGSPEVIAEVEQLIRFYAEKYYG
;
A
#
# COMPACT_ATOMS: atom_id res chain seq x y z
N MET A 1 14.97 -20.03 12.84
CA MET A 1 14.32 -18.73 12.54
C MET A 1 15.02 -18.06 11.38
N LEU A 2 14.27 -17.49 10.42
CA LEU A 2 14.84 -16.69 9.32
C LEU A 2 15.53 -15.44 9.88
N LYS A 3 16.82 -15.27 9.59
CA LYS A 3 17.60 -14.10 10.03
C LYS A 3 17.25 -12.88 9.17
N GLU A 4 17.15 -11.71 9.79
CA GLU A 4 17.00 -10.46 9.02
C GLU A 4 18.21 -10.22 8.12
N PRO A 5 18.03 -9.64 6.92
CA PRO A 5 19.15 -9.29 6.07
C PRO A 5 20.07 -8.24 6.72
N LYS A 6 21.37 -8.31 6.43
CA LYS A 6 22.32 -7.27 6.87
C LYS A 6 21.98 -5.94 6.19
N LYS A 7 22.09 -4.82 6.91
CA LYS A 7 21.80 -3.46 6.40
C LYS A 7 22.54 -3.12 5.10
N THR A 8 23.75 -3.65 4.89
CA THR A 8 24.57 -3.39 3.70
C THR A 8 24.11 -4.14 2.44
N GLN A 9 23.23 -5.13 2.60
CA GLN A 9 22.80 -6.00 1.49
C GLN A 9 21.65 -5.39 0.67
N TYR A 10 20.89 -4.45 1.23
CA TYR A 10 19.71 -3.86 0.63
C TYR A 10 19.81 -2.34 0.68
N ASP A 11 19.31 -1.68 -0.35
CA ASP A 11 19.41 -0.23 -0.49
C ASP A 11 18.27 0.46 0.28
N ALA A 12 17.12 -0.20 0.44
CA ALA A 12 15.95 0.38 1.08
C ALA A 12 15.13 -0.62 1.92
N VAL A 13 14.38 -0.09 2.87
CA VAL A 13 13.49 -0.86 3.76
C VAL A 13 12.16 -0.14 3.96
N GLY A 14 11.07 -0.89 3.94
CA GLY A 14 9.71 -0.44 4.24
C GLY A 14 9.09 -1.29 5.32
N ILE A 15 8.41 -0.65 6.29
CA ILE A 15 7.67 -1.33 7.35
C ILE A 15 6.27 -0.74 7.38
N VAL A 16 5.27 -1.62 7.36
CA VAL A 16 3.87 -1.25 7.46
C VAL A 16 3.16 -2.20 8.42
N GLY A 17 2.11 -1.71 9.07
CA GLY A 17 1.23 -2.51 9.91
C GLY A 17 -0.19 -2.00 9.82
N SER A 18 -1.14 -2.92 9.99
CA SER A 18 -2.56 -2.62 10.08
C SER A 18 -3.03 -2.87 11.51
N PRO A 19 -3.34 -1.81 12.29
CA PRO A 19 -3.88 -1.97 13.64
C PRO A 19 -5.21 -2.73 13.67
N ALA A 20 -6.01 -2.63 12.58
CA ALA A 20 -7.33 -3.24 12.48
C ALA A 20 -7.30 -4.78 12.42
N CYS A 21 -6.29 -5.36 11.74
CA CYS A 21 -6.17 -6.82 11.61
C CYS A 21 -4.92 -7.43 12.26
N GLY A 22 -4.04 -6.61 12.83
CA GLY A 22 -2.80 -7.06 13.47
C GLY A 22 -1.70 -7.47 12.47
N ASP A 23 -1.94 -7.34 11.16
CA ASP A 23 -0.95 -7.69 10.14
C ASP A 23 0.23 -6.70 10.18
N GLN A 24 1.45 -7.22 10.02
CA GLN A 24 2.67 -6.41 9.91
C GLN A 24 3.56 -6.95 8.81
N MET A 25 4.12 -6.07 7.99
CA MET A 25 5.03 -6.43 6.92
C MET A 25 6.28 -5.56 6.94
N LYS A 26 7.43 -6.21 6.73
CA LYS A 26 8.72 -5.57 6.48
C LYS A 26 9.27 -6.05 5.13
N MET A 27 9.70 -5.11 4.31
CA MET A 27 10.19 -5.36 2.96
C MET A 27 11.56 -4.68 2.77
N TRP A 28 12.47 -5.36 2.07
CA TRP A 28 13.80 -4.88 1.73
C TRP A 28 14.01 -4.91 0.21
N LEU A 29 14.53 -3.82 -0.34
CA LEU A 29 14.76 -3.67 -1.78
C LEU A 29 16.24 -3.51 -2.11
N LYS A 30 16.70 -4.28 -3.09
CA LYS A 30 17.98 -4.06 -3.77
C LYS A 30 17.68 -3.45 -5.13
N ILE A 31 18.23 -2.27 -5.39
CA ILE A 31 17.90 -1.46 -6.56
C ILE A 31 19.17 -1.24 -7.38
N ASP A 32 19.06 -1.43 -8.69
CA ASP A 32 20.09 -1.03 -9.63
C ASP A 32 20.07 0.50 -9.76
N LYS A 33 21.13 1.16 -9.32
CA LYS A 33 21.18 2.63 -9.26
C LYS A 33 21.19 3.31 -10.62
N LYS A 34 21.54 2.60 -11.70
CA LYS A 34 21.58 3.17 -13.06
C LYS A 34 20.23 3.06 -13.75
N THR A 35 19.56 1.92 -13.56
CA THR A 35 18.32 1.59 -14.27
C THR A 35 17.07 1.75 -13.41
N GLU A 36 17.23 2.00 -12.11
CA GLU A 36 16.17 2.02 -11.10
C GLU A 36 15.31 0.75 -11.09
N ARG A 37 15.89 -0.39 -11.49
CA ARG A 37 15.22 -1.70 -11.48
C ARG A 37 15.38 -2.40 -10.15
N VAL A 38 14.31 -3.02 -9.66
CA VAL A 38 14.30 -3.81 -8.44
C VAL A 38 14.95 -5.17 -8.72
N LYS A 39 16.21 -5.33 -8.32
CA LYS A 39 16.99 -6.56 -8.55
C LYS A 39 16.69 -7.66 -7.57
N LYS A 40 16.39 -7.31 -6.32
CA LYS A 40 15.98 -8.27 -5.28
C LYS A 40 14.97 -7.61 -4.36
N LEU A 41 13.95 -8.37 -4.00
CA LEU A 41 12.95 -8.00 -3.02
C LEU A 41 12.90 -9.13 -1.98
N LYS A 42 13.18 -8.80 -0.72
CA LYS A 42 12.93 -9.70 0.41
C LYS A 42 11.82 -9.14 1.25
N TRP A 43 11.06 -10.01 1.88
CA TRP A 43 9.98 -9.60 2.76
C TRP A 43 9.86 -10.56 3.93
N ARG A 44 9.26 -10.06 4.99
CA ARG A 44 8.80 -10.82 6.15
C ARG A 44 7.45 -10.24 6.53
N THR A 45 6.46 -11.10 6.64
CA THR A 45 5.11 -10.69 7.00
C THR A 45 4.60 -11.53 8.16
N PHE A 46 3.80 -10.92 9.00
CA PHE A 46 2.90 -11.56 9.94
C PHE A 46 1.49 -11.20 9.49
N GLY A 47 0.70 -12.22 9.15
CA GLY A 47 -0.67 -12.02 8.73
C GLY A 47 -1.30 -13.28 8.18
N CYS A 48 -2.50 -13.16 7.63
CA CYS A 48 -3.24 -14.31 7.12
C CYS A 48 -2.59 -14.94 5.87
N ALA A 49 -2.99 -16.17 5.54
CA ALA A 49 -2.49 -16.90 4.37
C ALA A 49 -2.63 -16.10 3.05
N SER A 50 -3.71 -15.32 2.91
CA SER A 50 -3.92 -14.44 1.76
C SER A 50 -2.86 -13.34 1.68
N ALA A 51 -2.48 -12.73 2.81
CA ALA A 51 -1.43 -11.70 2.84
C ALA A 51 -0.06 -12.28 2.46
N ILE A 52 0.25 -13.49 2.95
CA ILE A 52 1.48 -14.21 2.58
C ILE A 52 1.50 -14.50 1.07
N ALA A 53 0.42 -15.06 0.53
CA ALA A 53 0.32 -15.40 -0.89
C ALA A 53 0.43 -14.16 -1.79
N SER A 54 -0.30 -13.08 -1.47
CA SER A 54 -0.24 -11.82 -2.23
C SER A 54 1.14 -11.17 -2.19
N THR A 55 1.82 -11.22 -1.04
CA THR A 55 3.19 -10.68 -0.94
C THR A 55 4.18 -11.51 -1.74
N SER A 56 4.04 -12.84 -1.72
CA SER A 56 4.86 -13.74 -2.54
C SER A 56 4.70 -13.45 -4.02
N ALA A 57 3.45 -13.41 -4.51
CA ALA A 57 3.15 -13.10 -5.90
C ALA A 57 3.68 -11.73 -6.32
N PHE A 58 3.43 -10.69 -5.51
CA PHE A 58 3.96 -9.35 -5.76
C PHE A 58 5.49 -9.35 -5.83
N SER A 59 6.18 -10.06 -4.92
CA SER A 59 7.63 -10.11 -4.91
C SER A 59 8.22 -10.74 -6.17
N GLU A 60 7.60 -11.81 -6.67
CA GLU A 60 8.00 -12.44 -7.93
C GLU A 60 7.73 -11.53 -9.11
N MET A 61 6.54 -10.94 -9.21
CA MET A 61 6.18 -10.02 -10.30
C MET A 61 7.18 -8.86 -10.41
N VAL A 62 7.59 -8.27 -9.29
CA VAL A 62 8.53 -7.13 -9.28
C VAL A 62 9.96 -7.55 -9.66
N THR A 63 10.35 -8.82 -9.44
CA THR A 63 11.73 -9.28 -9.59
C THR A 63 11.97 -10.21 -10.78
N GLU A 64 10.92 -10.76 -11.40
CA GLU A 64 11.01 -11.57 -12.61
C GLU A 64 11.53 -10.74 -13.80
N ASN A 65 12.02 -11.41 -14.85
CA ASN A 65 12.48 -10.77 -16.09
C ASN A 65 13.51 -9.63 -15.88
N ASN A 66 14.54 -9.87 -15.04
CA ASN A 66 15.58 -8.91 -14.65
C ASN A 66 15.12 -7.71 -13.79
N GLY A 67 13.89 -7.77 -13.28
CA GLY A 67 13.29 -6.81 -12.37
C GLY A 67 12.59 -5.65 -13.09
N MET A 68 11.46 -5.23 -12.52
CA MET A 68 10.72 -4.05 -12.95
C MET A 68 11.42 -2.77 -12.48
N THR A 69 11.26 -1.68 -13.23
CA THR A 69 11.59 -0.34 -12.73
C THR A 69 10.70 0.01 -11.53
N ILE A 70 11.16 0.89 -10.66
CA ILE A 70 10.36 1.39 -9.54
C ILE A 70 9.01 1.92 -10.03
N GLU A 71 8.98 2.66 -11.14
CA GLU A 71 7.77 3.28 -11.68
C GLU A 71 6.77 2.26 -12.21
N GLU A 72 7.24 1.20 -12.88
CA GLU A 72 6.39 0.09 -13.31
C GLU A 72 5.82 -0.65 -12.09
N ALA A 73 6.66 -0.94 -11.09
CA ALA A 73 6.24 -1.65 -9.89
C ALA A 73 5.22 -0.85 -9.06
N LEU A 74 5.33 0.49 -9.01
CA LEU A 74 4.37 1.37 -8.33
C LEU A 74 2.99 1.44 -8.99
N LYS A 75 2.88 0.99 -10.25
CA LYS A 75 1.61 0.94 -11.01
C LYS A 75 0.91 -0.42 -10.89
N ILE A 76 1.52 -1.41 -10.23
CA ILE A 76 0.88 -2.70 -10.00
C ILE A 76 -0.35 -2.49 -9.11
N LYS A 77 -1.53 -2.76 -9.68
CA LYS A 77 -2.80 -2.73 -8.96
C LYS A 77 -3.04 -4.05 -8.20
N PRO A 78 -3.83 -4.05 -7.11
CA PRO A 78 -4.23 -5.26 -6.41
C PRO A 78 -4.83 -6.35 -7.31
N GLN A 79 -5.61 -5.95 -8.32
CA GLN A 79 -6.23 -6.83 -9.32
C GLN A 79 -5.19 -7.67 -10.04
N ARG A 80 -4.06 -7.07 -10.43
CA ARG A 80 -2.98 -7.78 -11.12
C ARG A 80 -2.33 -8.83 -10.23
N ILE A 81 -2.22 -8.56 -8.93
CA ILE A 81 -1.73 -9.54 -7.93
C ILE A 81 -2.75 -10.68 -7.78
N MET A 82 -4.05 -10.36 -7.75
CA MET A 82 -5.11 -11.37 -7.69
C MET A 82 -5.14 -12.26 -8.93
N GLU A 83 -5.00 -11.67 -10.13
CA GLU A 83 -4.88 -12.40 -11.39
C GLU A 83 -3.68 -13.36 -11.37
N ARG A 84 -2.53 -12.90 -10.88
CA ARG A 84 -1.33 -13.74 -10.75
C ARG A 84 -1.54 -14.93 -9.82
N LEU A 85 -2.42 -14.80 -8.83
CA LEU A 85 -2.80 -15.86 -7.90
C LEU A 85 -3.92 -16.78 -8.42
N GLY A 86 -4.47 -16.53 -9.61
CA GLY A 86 -5.61 -17.30 -10.15
C GLY A 86 -6.96 -16.87 -9.57
N GLY A 87 -7.02 -15.72 -8.90
CA GLY A 87 -8.22 -15.15 -8.31
C GLY A 87 -8.20 -15.15 -6.77
N LEU A 88 -8.76 -14.10 -6.18
CA LEU A 88 -9.05 -14.01 -4.75
C LEU A 88 -10.45 -13.41 -4.56
N PRO A 89 -11.21 -13.81 -3.52
CA PRO A 89 -12.49 -13.15 -3.22
C PRO A 89 -12.30 -11.65 -2.95
N ASN A 90 -13.19 -10.78 -3.46
CA ASN A 90 -13.09 -9.32 -3.31
C ASN A 90 -12.85 -8.83 -1.87
N ARG A 91 -13.41 -9.52 -0.87
CA ARG A 91 -13.18 -9.22 0.56
C ARG A 91 -11.71 -9.35 1.03
N LYS A 92 -10.84 -9.98 0.23
CA LYS A 92 -9.42 -10.21 0.52
C LYS A 92 -8.47 -9.24 -0.20
N ILE A 93 -8.98 -8.23 -0.89
CA ILE A 93 -8.17 -7.18 -1.54
C ILE A 93 -7.30 -6.43 -0.52
N HIS A 94 -7.76 -6.24 0.71
CA HIS A 94 -6.95 -5.61 1.75
C HIS A 94 -5.61 -6.35 2.01
N CYS A 95 -5.59 -7.68 1.82
CA CYS A 95 -4.39 -8.50 1.99
C CYS A 95 -3.34 -8.25 0.89
N SER A 96 -3.78 -7.92 -0.33
CA SER A 96 -2.87 -7.57 -1.44
C SER A 96 -2.36 -6.13 -1.34
N VAL A 97 -3.10 -5.26 -0.66
CA VAL A 97 -2.72 -3.85 -0.43
C VAL A 97 -1.58 -3.70 0.58
N LEU A 98 -1.41 -4.65 1.51
CA LEU A 98 -0.30 -4.61 2.47
C LEU A 98 1.07 -4.65 1.79
N ALA A 99 1.20 -5.45 0.72
CA ALA A 99 2.43 -5.53 -0.07
C ALA A 99 2.72 -4.23 -0.84
N ASP A 100 1.70 -3.61 -1.45
CA ASP A 100 1.81 -2.31 -2.12
C ASP A 100 2.25 -1.21 -1.13
N LYS A 101 1.60 -1.12 0.03
CA LYS A 101 1.97 -0.15 1.09
C LYS A 101 3.41 -0.37 1.56
N ALA A 102 3.82 -1.61 1.82
CA ALA A 102 5.19 -1.94 2.22
C ALA A 102 6.21 -1.53 1.14
N PHE A 103 5.90 -1.81 -0.12
CA PHE A 103 6.74 -1.46 -1.26
C PHE A 103 6.88 0.05 -1.43
N ARG A 104 5.79 0.81 -1.39
CA ARG A 104 5.80 2.29 -1.44
C ARG A 104 6.64 2.89 -0.32
N LYS A 105 6.54 2.33 0.89
CA LYS A 105 7.36 2.77 2.03
C LYS A 105 8.84 2.51 1.79
N ALA A 106 9.19 1.33 1.27
CA ALA A 106 10.57 0.99 0.92
C ALA A 106 11.12 1.86 -0.20
N VAL A 107 10.33 2.14 -1.24
CA VAL A 107 10.70 3.07 -2.32
C VAL A 107 10.91 4.49 -1.79
N SER A 108 10.06 4.96 -0.87
CA SER A 108 10.22 6.27 -0.24
C SER A 108 11.50 6.36 0.59
N ASP A 109 11.86 5.28 1.30
CA ASP A 109 13.15 5.17 1.99
C ASP A 109 14.33 5.23 1.01
N TYR A 110 14.23 4.55 -0.15
CA TYR A 110 15.24 4.63 -1.22
C TYR A 110 15.42 6.06 -1.73
N PHE A 111 14.33 6.75 -2.05
CA PHE A 111 14.37 8.12 -2.56
C PHE A 111 14.96 9.09 -1.54
N ARG A 112 14.64 8.95 -0.25
CA ARG A 112 15.26 9.77 0.81
C ARG A 112 16.77 9.53 0.90
N LYS A 113 17.22 8.27 0.88
CA LYS A 113 18.65 7.92 0.95
C LYS A 113 19.44 8.35 -0.27
N THR A 114 18.79 8.53 -1.42
CA THR A 114 19.41 8.96 -2.68
C THR A 114 19.21 10.45 -2.97
N GLY A 115 18.64 11.22 -2.04
CA GLY A 115 18.42 12.66 -2.20
C GLY A 115 17.28 13.05 -3.15
N GLN A 116 16.47 12.09 -3.60
CA GLN A 116 15.38 12.27 -4.54
C GLN A 116 14.08 12.72 -3.84
N TYR A 117 14.16 13.78 -3.02
CA TYR A 117 13.07 14.20 -2.12
C TYR A 117 11.75 14.49 -2.84
N ARG A 118 11.79 14.96 -4.09
CA ARG A 118 10.59 15.25 -4.90
C ARG A 118 9.77 14.00 -5.28
N ARG A 119 10.37 12.81 -5.23
CA ARG A 119 9.71 11.53 -5.59
C ARG A 119 9.23 10.75 -4.38
N VAL A 120 9.47 11.26 -3.16
CA VAL A 120 9.06 10.60 -1.91
C VAL A 120 7.54 10.53 -1.84
N LEU A 121 7.01 9.33 -1.64
CA LEU A 121 5.57 9.11 -1.52
C LEU A 121 5.12 9.47 -0.10
N THR A 122 4.11 10.32 0.04
CA THR A 122 3.50 10.68 1.32
C THR A 122 2.39 9.68 1.65
N ASP A 123 2.45 9.03 2.82
CA ASP A 123 1.29 8.33 3.39
C ASP A 123 0.25 9.40 3.72
N GLY A 124 -0.94 9.36 3.12
CA GLY A 124 -2.01 10.37 3.21
C GLY A 124 -2.36 10.81 4.64
N SER A 125 -1.57 11.73 5.19
CA SER A 125 -1.65 12.20 6.57
C SER A 125 -2.52 13.45 6.70
N LYS A 126 -3.18 13.87 5.61
CA LYS A 126 -4.02 15.06 5.62
C LYS A 126 -5.26 14.77 6.47
N VAL A 127 -5.50 15.61 7.47
CA VAL A 127 -6.75 15.60 8.22
C VAL A 127 -7.85 16.15 7.32
N ILE A 128 -8.93 15.37 7.17
CA ILE A 128 -10.09 15.69 6.33
C ILE A 128 -11.21 16.25 7.20
N ASP A 129 -11.51 15.60 8.33
CA ASP A 129 -12.48 16.09 9.31
C ASP A 129 -11.77 16.33 10.64
N SER A 130 -11.54 17.59 10.97
CA SER A 130 -10.82 17.99 12.18
C SER A 130 -11.62 17.75 13.47
N LYS A 131 -12.96 17.70 13.40
CA LYS A 131 -13.81 17.47 14.59
C LYS A 131 -13.73 16.01 15.04
N LEU A 132 -13.70 15.10 14.08
CA LEU A 132 -13.62 13.66 14.33
C LEU A 132 -12.19 13.12 14.22
N ASN A 133 -11.22 13.98 13.91
CA ASN A 133 -9.82 13.64 13.63
C ASN A 133 -9.70 12.52 12.57
N ILE A 134 -10.54 12.59 11.54
CA ILE A 134 -10.54 11.66 10.41
C ILE A 134 -9.57 12.16 9.37
N THR A 135 -8.68 11.29 8.94
CA THR A 135 -7.65 11.54 7.95
C THR A 135 -8.00 10.93 6.60
N GLU A 136 -7.28 11.33 5.57
CA GLU A 136 -7.34 10.70 4.25
C GLU A 136 -7.11 9.18 4.33
N ARG A 137 -6.19 8.76 5.21
CA ARG A 137 -5.92 7.34 5.47
C ARG A 137 -7.12 6.59 6.04
N ASP A 138 -7.91 7.20 6.92
CA ASP A 138 -9.10 6.55 7.47
C ASP A 138 -10.16 6.32 6.38
N ILE A 139 -10.30 7.27 5.45
CA ILE A 139 -11.19 7.14 4.28
C ILE A 139 -10.67 6.05 3.35
N GLU A 140 -9.36 6.01 3.09
CA GLU A 140 -8.72 4.95 2.31
C GLU A 140 -9.01 3.57 2.92
N GLU A 141 -8.83 3.41 4.23
CA GLU A 141 -9.08 2.16 4.94
C GLU A 141 -10.57 1.76 4.89
N ALA A 142 -11.50 2.71 5.06
CA ALA A 142 -12.93 2.43 4.91
C ALA A 142 -13.28 1.92 3.49
N VAL A 143 -12.70 2.53 2.45
CA VAL A 143 -12.89 2.09 1.05
C VAL A 143 -12.33 0.69 0.85
N LEU A 144 -11.13 0.39 1.36
CA LEU A 144 -10.50 -0.94 1.29
C LEU A 144 -11.31 -2.04 1.98
N GLU A 145 -12.13 -1.68 2.96
CA GLU A 145 -13.08 -2.58 3.62
C GLU A 145 -14.43 -2.68 2.88
N GLY A 146 -14.55 -2.07 1.70
CA GLY A 146 -15.72 -2.14 0.83
C GLY A 146 -16.70 -0.97 0.91
N ALA A 147 -16.38 0.12 1.63
CA ALA A 147 -17.23 1.31 1.67
C ALA A 147 -17.00 2.19 0.42
N THR A 148 -17.69 1.89 -0.69
CA THR A 148 -17.46 2.53 -2.01
C THR A 148 -18.36 3.73 -2.31
N ASN A 149 -19.16 4.19 -1.34
CA ASN A 149 -20.00 5.38 -1.50
C ASN A 149 -20.05 6.19 -0.19
N LEU A 150 -20.49 7.45 -0.29
CA LEU A 150 -20.53 8.38 0.84
C LEU A 150 -21.28 7.79 2.03
N ASN A 151 -22.48 7.24 1.82
CA ASN A 151 -23.29 6.66 2.90
C ASN A 151 -22.54 5.55 3.65
N ALA A 152 -21.90 4.62 2.93
CA ALA A 152 -21.14 3.54 3.53
C ALA A 152 -19.95 4.05 4.35
N VAL A 153 -19.23 5.07 3.85
CA VAL A 153 -18.10 5.69 4.57
C VAL A 153 -18.58 6.47 5.79
N GLN A 154 -19.66 7.24 5.69
CA GLN A 154 -20.26 7.96 6.81
C GLN A 154 -20.78 7.01 7.89
N LYS A 155 -21.36 5.86 7.51
CA LYS A 155 -21.79 4.85 8.48
C LYS A 155 -20.64 4.30 9.31
N LYS A 156 -19.43 4.20 8.73
CA LYS A 156 -18.23 3.72 9.41
C LYS A 156 -17.51 4.80 10.22
N LEU A 157 -17.23 5.94 9.58
CA LEU A 157 -16.35 6.98 10.13
C LEU A 157 -17.10 8.16 10.75
N LYS A 158 -18.41 8.28 10.50
CA LYS A 158 -19.24 9.45 10.84
C LYS A 158 -18.77 10.77 10.20
N VAL A 159 -17.82 10.69 9.26
CA VAL A 159 -17.19 11.82 8.57
C VAL A 159 -18.24 12.68 7.86
N GLY A 160 -18.16 14.00 8.00
CA GLY A 160 -19.07 14.93 7.32
C GLY A 160 -20.52 14.97 7.85
N ILE A 161 -20.88 14.18 8.87
CA ILE A 161 -22.20 14.30 9.54
C ILE A 161 -22.27 15.60 10.34
N GLY A 162 -21.20 15.93 11.06
CA GLY A 162 -21.08 17.18 11.84
C GLY A 162 -20.33 18.30 11.13
N SER A 163 -19.83 18.04 9.91
CA SER A 163 -19.02 18.96 9.11
C SER A 163 -19.35 18.81 7.62
N PRO A 164 -20.52 19.28 7.16
CA PRO A 164 -20.95 19.13 5.76
C PRO A 164 -19.95 19.70 4.74
N GLU A 165 -19.14 20.67 5.14
CA GLU A 165 -18.09 21.29 4.35
C GLU A 165 -17.03 20.30 3.81
N VAL A 166 -16.81 19.16 4.48
CA VAL A 166 -15.81 18.17 4.06
C VAL A 166 -16.36 17.14 3.07
N ILE A 167 -17.69 17.10 2.85
CA ILE A 167 -18.35 16.04 2.06
C ILE A 167 -17.80 15.97 0.63
N ALA A 168 -17.61 17.11 -0.03
CA ALA A 168 -17.11 17.14 -1.41
C ALA A 168 -15.70 16.53 -1.54
N GLU A 169 -14.83 16.82 -0.57
CA GLU A 169 -13.48 16.24 -0.52
C GLU A 169 -13.53 14.73 -0.22
N VAL A 170 -14.38 14.31 0.71
CA VAL A 170 -14.60 12.89 1.03
C VAL A 170 -15.08 12.12 -0.21
N GLU A 171 -16.04 12.65 -0.96
CA GLU A 171 -16.53 12.00 -2.19
C GLU A 171 -15.44 11.85 -3.26
N GLN A 172 -14.58 12.86 -3.42
CA GLN A 172 -13.44 12.78 -4.33
C GLN A 172 -12.46 11.69 -3.91
N LEU A 173 -12.13 11.60 -2.60
CA LEU A 173 -11.27 10.56 -2.06
C LEU A 173 -11.88 9.16 -2.21
N ILE A 174 -13.19 9.02 -1.98
CA ILE A 174 -13.89 7.75 -2.20
C ILE A 174 -13.77 7.32 -3.65
N ARG A 175 -14.03 8.21 -4.60
CA ARG A 175 -13.90 7.90 -6.05
C ARG A 175 -12.48 7.49 -6.40
N PHE A 176 -11.50 8.27 -5.94
CA PHE A 176 -10.08 7.99 -6.18
C PHE A 176 -9.66 6.61 -5.64
N TYR A 177 -9.99 6.30 -4.39
CA TYR A 177 -9.62 5.02 -3.79
C TYR A 177 -10.45 3.84 -4.31
N ALA A 178 -11.71 4.06 -4.67
CA ALA A 178 -12.54 3.03 -5.30
C ALA A 178 -11.96 2.64 -6.67
N GLU A 179 -11.57 3.62 -7.50
CA GLU A 179 -10.91 3.38 -8.78
C GLU A 179 -9.54 2.73 -8.58
N LYS A 180 -8.76 3.16 -7.58
CA LYS A 180 -7.44 2.60 -7.27
C LYS A 180 -7.50 1.13 -6.89
N TYR A 181 -8.50 0.71 -6.11
CA TYR A 181 -8.54 -0.63 -5.48
C TYR A 181 -9.57 -1.59 -6.07
N TYR A 182 -10.62 -1.10 -6.72
CA TYR A 182 -11.70 -1.90 -7.28
C TYR A 182 -11.95 -1.66 -8.78
N GLY A 183 -11.35 -0.60 -9.37
CA GLY A 183 -11.45 -0.25 -10.79
C GLY A 183 -10.36 -0.83 -11.68
#